data_AF-A0AAN6VWJ3-F1
#
_entry.id   AF-A0AAN6VWJ3-F1
#
_cell.length_a   1.000
_cell.length_b   1.000
_cell.length_c   1.000
_cell.angle_alpha   90.00
_cell.angle_beta   90.00
_cell.angle_gamma   90.00
#
_symmetry.space_group_name_H-M   'P 1'
#
loop_
_entity.id
_entity.type
_entity.pdbx_description
1 polymer ?
#
loop_
_entity_poly.entity_id
_entity_poly.type
_entity_poly.pdbx_seq_one_letter_code
_entity_poly.pdbx_strand_id
1 'polypeptide(L)'
;MHAYALLDKLSGKVSLFDPGQGCTVEEPIFVPMSKNAPEGGDWVLGMIQRMDMNRSDLVVLDTKDFAKPVAVVQLPFRTDGQIHGNWVNALPDDQSLTRVSEPVKKLMGRGALEMG
;
A
#
# COMPACT_ATOMS: atom_id res chain seq x y z
N MET A 1 14.99 -13.76 -7.97
CA MET A 1 13.55 -13.69 -8.31
C MET A 1 12.87 -12.94 -7.16
N HIS A 2 12.26 -11.80 -7.44
CA HIS A 2 11.45 -11.04 -6.48
C HIS A 2 10.02 -11.08 -7.01
N ALA A 3 9.07 -11.57 -6.25
CA ALA A 3 7.71 -11.82 -6.74
C ALA A 3 6.70 -11.64 -5.62
N TYR A 4 5.45 -11.35 -5.99
CA TYR A 4 4.32 -11.54 -5.08
C TYR A 4 3.78 -12.96 -5.19
N ALA A 5 3.36 -13.51 -4.05
CA ALA A 5 2.74 -14.81 -3.97
C ALA A 5 1.37 -14.70 -3.28
N LEU A 6 0.34 -15.23 -3.94
CA LEU A 6 -1.00 -15.40 -3.39
C LEU A 6 -1.22 -16.87 -3.07
N LEU A 7 -1.33 -17.20 -1.78
CA LEU A 7 -1.62 -18.53 -1.28
C LEU A 7 -3.10 -18.64 -0.89
N ASP A 8 -3.84 -19.53 -1.57
CA ASP A 8 -5.11 -20.02 -1.07
C ASP A 8 -4.85 -21.09 0.00
N LYS A 9 -5.20 -20.78 1.24
CA LYS A 9 -4.96 -21.66 2.39
C LYS A 9 -5.77 -22.95 2.34
N LEU A 10 -6.96 -22.95 1.73
CA LEU A 10 -7.84 -24.11 1.72
C LEU A 10 -7.40 -25.11 0.66
N SER A 11 -7.11 -24.64 -0.55
CA SER A 11 -6.67 -25.49 -1.65
C SER A 11 -5.16 -25.75 -1.67
N GLY A 12 -4.37 -24.93 -0.97
CA GLY A 12 -2.91 -24.94 -1.05
C GLY A 12 -2.36 -24.35 -2.35
N LYS A 13 -3.22 -23.82 -3.23
CA LYS A 13 -2.81 -23.25 -4.51
C LYS A 13 -2.01 -21.97 -4.29
N VAL A 14 -0.87 -21.87 -4.97
CA VAL A 14 -0.05 -20.66 -5.02
C VAL A 14 -0.12 -20.06 -6.43
N SER A 15 -0.42 -18.77 -6.50
CA SER A 15 -0.32 -17.97 -7.73
C SER A 15 0.77 -16.93 -7.56
N LEU A 16 1.55 -16.67 -8.61
CA LEU A 16 2.73 -15.79 -8.55
C LEU A 16 2.60 -14.64 -9.54
N PHE A 17 3.02 -13.46 -9.13
CA PHE A 17 3.32 -12.33 -10.00
C PHE A 17 4.83 -12.04 -9.95
N ASP A 18 5.50 -12.21 -11.09
CA ASP A 18 6.92 -11.85 -11.27
C ASP A 18 7.02 -10.60 -12.15
N PRO A 19 7.50 -9.45 -11.62
CA PRO A 19 7.68 -8.21 -12.40
C PRO A 19 8.84 -8.27 -13.40
N GLY A 20 9.65 -9.34 -13.38
CA GLY A 20 10.78 -9.56 -14.27
C GLY A 20 12.14 -9.29 -13.60
N GLN A 21 13.20 -9.46 -14.39
CA GLN A 21 14.57 -9.22 -13.93
C GLN A 21 14.83 -7.73 -13.64
N GLY A 22 15.81 -7.45 -12.78
CA GLY A 22 16.15 -6.07 -12.40
C GLY A 22 15.10 -5.37 -11.54
N CYS A 23 14.06 -6.09 -11.10
CA CYS A 23 12.99 -5.56 -10.28
C CYS A 23 13.05 -6.10 -8.85
N THR A 24 12.68 -5.29 -7.87
CA THR A 24 12.34 -5.75 -6.50
C THR A 24 10.90 -5.39 -6.17
N VAL A 25 10.30 -6.12 -5.24
CA VAL A 25 8.93 -5.91 -4.77
C VAL A 25 8.94 -5.43 -3.32
N GLU A 26 8.07 -4.49 -2.97
CA GLU A 26 7.88 -4.02 -1.58
C GLU A 26 6.63 -4.64 -0.95
N GLU A 27 6.25 -4.25 0.27
CA GLU A 27 5.09 -4.86 0.95
C GLU A 27 3.79 -4.69 0.14
N PRO A 28 3.02 -5.77 -0.13
CA PRO A 28 1.74 -5.67 -0.81
C PRO A 28 0.61 -5.29 0.15
N ILE A 29 -0.43 -4.64 -0.38
CA ILE A 29 -1.60 -4.21 0.37
C ILE A 29 -2.86 -4.80 -0.28
N PHE A 30 -3.71 -5.46 0.52
CA PHE A 30 -5.03 -5.90 0.09
C PHE A 30 -6.03 -4.73 0.13
N VAL A 31 -6.78 -4.57 -0.94
CA VAL A 31 -7.79 -3.53 -1.11
C VAL A 31 -9.13 -4.18 -1.48
N PRO A 32 -10.15 -4.10 -0.61
CA PRO A 32 -11.45 -4.68 -0.92
C PRO A 32 -12.07 -4.09 -2.18
N MET A 33 -12.57 -4.94 -3.08
CA MET A 33 -13.23 -4.48 -4.31
C MET A 33 -14.53 -3.74 -4.00
N SER A 34 -15.19 -4.08 -2.89
CA SER A 34 -16.36 -3.39 -2.36
C SER A 34 -16.47 -3.63 -0.86
N LYS A 35 -17.37 -2.90 -0.18
CA LYS A 35 -17.65 -3.07 1.25
C LYS A 35 -18.09 -4.49 1.61
N ASN A 36 -18.69 -5.23 0.67
CA ASN A 36 -19.24 -6.56 0.88
C ASN A 36 -18.48 -7.62 0.07
N ALA A 37 -17.25 -7.32 -0.36
CA ALA A 37 -16.44 -8.29 -1.09
C ALA A 37 -16.15 -9.52 -0.19
N PRO A 38 -16.29 -10.75 -0.70
CA PRO A 38 -15.82 -11.93 0.01
C PRO A 38 -14.30 -11.92 0.10
N GLU A 39 -13.73 -12.60 1.09
CA GLU A 39 -12.28 -12.83 1.18
C GLU A 39 -11.77 -13.44 -0.14
N GLY A 40 -10.76 -12.81 -0.75
CA GLY A 40 -10.21 -13.23 -2.04
C GLY A 40 -10.94 -12.67 -3.26
N GLY A 41 -11.91 -11.77 -3.06
CA GLY A 41 -12.53 -10.93 -4.08
C GLY A 41 -11.97 -9.50 -4.05
N ASP A 42 -10.65 -9.37 -3.95
CA ASP A 42 -9.95 -8.14 -3.60
C ASP A 42 -8.92 -7.75 -4.67
N TRP A 43 -8.46 -6.51 -4.61
CA TRP A 43 -7.27 -6.08 -5.33
C TRP A 43 -6.04 -6.22 -4.44
N VAL A 44 -4.88 -6.42 -5.06
CA VAL A 44 -3.59 -6.28 -4.38
C VAL A 44 -2.82 -5.15 -5.05
N LEU A 45 -2.41 -4.18 -4.24
CA LEU A 45 -1.48 -3.13 -4.65
C LEU A 45 -0.07 -3.51 -4.21
N GLY A 46 0.92 -3.20 -5.03
CA GLY A 46 2.32 -3.43 -4.67
C GLY A 46 3.26 -2.48 -5.41
N MET A 47 4.29 -2.00 -4.72
CA MET A 47 5.32 -1.18 -5.33
C MET A 47 6.43 -2.05 -5.93
N ILE A 48 6.78 -1.78 -7.17
CA ILE A 48 7.86 -2.43 -7.91
C ILE A 48 8.97 -1.42 -8.14
N GLN A 49 10.16 -1.70 -7.62
CA GLN A 49 11.36 -0.92 -7.88
C GLN A 49 12.02 -1.45 -9.16
N ARG A 50 11.98 -0.68 -10.25
CA ARG A 50 12.66 -1.02 -11.52
C ARG A 50 14.06 -0.42 -11.52
N MET A 51 15.06 -1.22 -11.16
CA MET A 51 16.44 -0.74 -11.00
C MET A 51 17.08 -0.38 -12.34
N ASP A 52 16.72 -1.08 -13.41
CA ASP A 52 17.17 -0.85 -14.78
C ASP A 52 16.67 0.50 -15.35
N MET A 53 15.46 0.91 -14.97
CA MET A 53 14.82 2.14 -15.43
C MET A 53 14.89 3.28 -14.40
N ASN A 54 15.51 3.03 -13.25
CA ASN A 54 15.63 3.95 -12.12
C ASN A 54 14.29 4.63 -11.74
N ARG A 55 13.23 3.82 -11.64
CA ARG A 55 11.89 4.30 -11.27
C ARG A 55 11.11 3.27 -10.46
N SER A 56 9.99 3.69 -9.89
CA SER A 56 9.04 2.79 -9.25
C SER A 56 7.73 2.70 -10.04
N ASP A 57 7.13 1.52 -10.07
CA ASP A 57 5.80 1.29 -10.62
C ASP A 57 4.88 0.80 -9.49
N LEU A 58 3.69 1.39 -9.34
CA LEU A 58 2.62 0.83 -8.51
C LEU A 58 1.77 -0.11 -9.38
N VAL A 59 1.80 -1.40 -9.07
CA VAL A 59 0.98 -2.40 -9.78
C VAL A 59 -0.34 -2.63 -9.05
N VAL A 60 -1.39 -2.87 -9.84
CA VAL A 60 -2.70 -3.32 -9.37
C VAL A 60 -2.92 -4.73 -9.88
N LEU A 61 -3.10 -5.69 -8.97
CA LEU A 61 -3.31 -7.11 -9.28
C LEU A 61 -4.73 -7.52 -8.88
N ASP A 62 -5.38 -8.34 -9.70
CA ASP A 62 -6.63 -9.02 -9.35
C ASP A 62 -6.30 -10.35 -8.66
N THR A 63 -6.90 -10.66 -7.51
CA THR A 63 -6.70 -11.96 -6.85
C THR A 63 -7.20 -13.14 -7.70
N LYS A 64 -8.14 -12.91 -8.63
CA LYS A 64 -8.66 -13.95 -9.53
C LYS A 64 -7.73 -14.26 -10.71
N ASP A 65 -6.89 -13.30 -11.10
CA ASP A 65 -5.91 -13.44 -12.18
C ASP A 65 -4.58 -12.79 -11.78
N PHE A 66 -3.97 -13.36 -10.75
CA PHE A 66 -2.85 -12.74 -10.03
C PHE A 66 -1.55 -12.66 -10.84
N ALA A 67 -1.42 -13.42 -11.92
CA ALA A 67 -0.15 -13.54 -12.66
C ALA A 67 0.20 -12.32 -13.52
N LYS A 68 -0.71 -11.37 -13.67
CA LYS A 68 -0.51 -10.15 -14.46
C LYS A 68 -1.24 -8.97 -13.81
N PRO A 69 -0.72 -7.74 -14.00
CA PRO A 69 -1.40 -6.56 -13.48
C PRO A 69 -2.59 -6.18 -14.36
N VAL A 70 -3.66 -5.73 -13.72
CA VAL A 70 -4.78 -5.06 -14.40
C VAL A 70 -4.47 -3.60 -14.71
N ALA A 71 -3.57 -3.00 -13.94
CA ALA A 71 -3.06 -1.65 -14.17
C ALA A 71 -1.64 -1.48 -13.62
N VAL A 72 -0.89 -0.58 -14.23
CA VAL A 72 0.46 -0.18 -13.79
C VAL A 72 0.53 1.34 -13.80
N VAL A 73 0.76 1.95 -12.64
CA VAL A 73 1.02 3.39 -12.51
C VAL A 73 2.53 3.59 -12.46
N GLN A 74 3.08 4.23 -13.49
CA GLN A 74 4.52 4.48 -13.59
C GLN A 74 4.87 5.80 -12.91
N LEU A 75 5.68 5.74 -11.85
CA LEU A 75 6.20 6.95 -11.23
C LEU A 75 7.45 7.40 -12.00
N PRO A 76 7.65 8.71 -12.23
CA PRO A 76 8.80 9.22 -12.98
C PRO A 76 10.10 9.25 -12.13
N PHE A 77 10.06 8.67 -10.93
CA PHE A 77 11.16 8.65 -9.98
C PHE A 77 11.15 7.34 -9.19
N ARG A 78 12.25 7.12 -8.47
CA ARG A 78 12.38 6.00 -7.53
C ARG A 78 11.89 6.42 -6.15
N THR A 79 11.05 5.60 -5.54
CA THR A 79 10.66 5.76 -4.13
C THR A 79 11.71 5.14 -3.22
N ASP A 80 11.90 5.69 -2.03
CA ASP A 80 12.65 5.02 -0.98
C ASP A 80 11.92 3.74 -0.54
N GLY A 81 12.67 2.76 -0.03
CA GLY A 81 12.09 1.47 0.35
C GLY A 81 11.03 1.62 1.45
N GLN A 82 9.80 1.19 1.16
CA GLN A 82 8.71 1.14 2.13
C GLN A 82 8.97 0.08 3.20
N ILE A 83 8.64 0.39 4.46
CA ILE A 83 8.55 -0.61 5.53
C ILE A 83 7.13 -1.20 5.53
N HIS A 84 6.13 -0.35 5.81
CA HIS A 84 4.72 -0.74 5.84
C HIS A 84 3.82 0.24 5.09
N GLY A 85 2.65 -0.24 4.67
CA GLY A 85 1.63 0.57 4.00
C GLY A 85 0.21 0.16 4.37
N ASN A 86 -0.75 1.07 4.21
CA ASN A 86 -2.16 0.80 4.47
C ASN A 86 -3.02 1.46 3.39
N TRP A 87 -4.14 0.82 3.05
CA TRP A 87 -5.19 1.43 2.25
C TRP A 87 -6.26 2.03 3.16
N VAL A 88 -6.74 3.22 2.81
CA VAL A 88 -7.85 3.88 3.48
C VAL A 88 -8.84 4.31 2.41
N ASN A 89 -10.10 3.88 2.55
CA ASN A 89 -11.16 4.32 1.65
C ASN A 89 -11.36 5.84 1.75
N ALA A 90 -11.74 6.46 0.65
CA ALA A 90 -12.15 7.86 0.67
C ALA A 90 -13.32 8.06 1.66
N LEU A 91 -13.28 9.16 2.41
CA LEU A 91 -14.41 9.57 3.24
C LEU A 91 -15.57 10.06 2.36
N PRO A 92 -16.82 9.98 2.85
CA PRO A 92 -17.90 10.77 2.29
C PRO A 92 -17.57 12.27 2.44
N ASP A 93 -17.69 13.03 1.36
CA ASP A 93 -17.42 14.48 1.29
C ASP A 93 -15.95 14.92 1.56
N ASP A 94 -15.67 16.22 1.50
CA ASP A 94 -14.34 16.85 1.69
C ASP A 94 -13.81 16.78 3.14
N GLN A 95 -14.24 15.78 3.91
CA GLN A 95 -13.85 15.62 5.30
C GLN A 95 -12.36 15.25 5.38
N SER A 96 -11.60 15.96 6.23
CA SER A 96 -10.18 15.69 6.42
C SER A 96 -9.98 14.43 7.28
N LEU A 97 -9.14 13.51 6.80
CA LEU A 97 -8.61 12.38 7.57
C LEU A 97 -7.54 12.81 8.59
N THR A 98 -7.09 14.07 8.52
CA THR A 98 -6.05 14.58 9.41
C THR A 98 -6.66 14.85 10.78
N ARG A 99 -6.12 14.20 11.82
CA ARG A 99 -6.48 14.54 13.20
C ARG A 99 -6.07 15.99 13.48
N VAL A 100 -7.05 16.88 13.59
CA VAL A 100 -6.83 18.22 14.14
C VAL A 100 -6.69 18.04 15.65
N SER A 101 -5.48 18.23 16.17
CA SER A 101 -5.28 18.23 17.62
C SER A 101 -6.02 19.42 18.23
N GLU A 102 -6.87 19.17 19.23
CA GLU A 102 -7.37 20.27 20.06
C GLU A 102 -6.18 20.99 20.71
N PRO A 103 -6.25 22.31 20.91
CA PRO A 103 -5.25 23.02 21.68
C PRO A 103 -5.09 22.32 23.03
N VAL A 104 -3.86 21.87 23.35
CA VAL A 104 -3.56 21.29 24.65
C VAL A 104 -4.01 22.29 25.71
N LYS A 105 -5.01 21.94 26.51
CA LYS A 105 -5.45 22.76 27.63
C LYS A 105 -4.23 22.92 28.54
N LYS A 106 -3.71 24.15 28.67
CA LYS A 106 -2.61 24.46 29.59
C LYS A 106 -3.05 24.04 31.00
N LEU A 107 -2.62 22.84 31.45
CA LEU A 107 -3.02 22.30 32.75
C LEU A 107 -2.40 23.10 33.90
N MET A 108 -1.28 23.76 33.64
CA MET A 108 -0.67 24.76 34.50
C MET A 108 -0.19 25.90 33.61
N GLY A 109 -0.35 27.15 34.03
CA GLY A 109 -0.14 28.35 33.20
C GLY A 109 1.29 28.61 32.68
N ARG A 110 2.15 27.59 32.52
CA ARG A 110 3.50 27.68 31.97
C ARG A 110 3.73 26.58 30.94
N GLY A 111 4.32 26.95 29.80
CA GLY A 111 4.69 25.99 28.75
C GLY A 111 5.91 25.17 29.15
N ALA A 112 6.11 24.01 28.51
CA ALA A 112 7.22 23.09 28.77
C ALA A 112 8.63 23.67 28.55
N LEU A 113 8.73 24.89 28.00
CA LEU A 113 9.98 25.61 27.74
C LEU A 113 10.22 26.78 28.72
N GLU A 114 9.36 27.01 29.70
CA GLU A 114 9.54 28.07 30.70
C GLU A 114 10.13 27.57 32.03
N MET A 115 10.92 26.50 31.96
CA MET A 115 11.79 26.05 33.05
C MET A 115 13.21 26.55 32.78
N GLY A 116 13.42 27.83 33.01
CA GLY A 116 14.71 28.52 33.02
C GLY A 116 14.76 29.51 34.16
#